data_AF-A0A8I1A223-F1
#
_entry.id   AF-A0A8I1A223-F1
#
_cell.length_a   1.000
_cell.length_b   1.000
_cell.length_c   1.000
_cell.angle_alpha   90.00
_cell.angle_beta   90.00
_cell.angle_gamma   90.00
#
_symmetry.space_group_name_H-M   'P 1'
#
loop_
_entity.id
_entity.type
_entity.pdbx_description
1 polymer ?
#
loop_
_entity_poly.entity_id
_entity_poly.type
_entity_poly.pdbx_seq_one_letter_code
_entity_poly.pdbx_strand_id
1 'polypeptide(L)'
;MANQNALPDDNKNMTLIGESLENPGETRRLKVTEDGALVVTAIGGGTASKWYSGTSDPDDSLGQVGDYYLNTSSGDVFEKGSAGWGKTGNIKGPQGPQGEQGTQGPQGEQGPPRGTWFPDGRRLECPLSKG
;
A
#
# COMPACT_ATOMS: atom_id res chain seq x y z
N MET A 1 55.52 28.94 25.33
CA MET A 1 54.76 27.68 25.49
C MET A 1 53.76 27.64 24.33
N ALA A 2 54.01 26.83 23.32
CA ALA A 2 53.12 26.72 22.16
C ALA A 2 52.08 25.62 22.38
N ASN A 3 50.83 25.94 22.05
CA ASN A 3 49.61 25.14 22.15
C ASN A 3 49.74 23.80 21.41
N GLN A 4 49.48 22.69 22.11
CA GLN A 4 49.60 21.31 21.59
C GLN A 4 48.28 20.69 21.09
N ASN A 5 47.24 21.48 20.79
CA ASN A 5 45.96 20.92 20.31
C ASN A 5 45.66 21.27 18.85
N ALA A 6 46.50 20.82 17.91
CA ALA A 6 46.08 20.66 16.52
C ALA A 6 45.88 19.17 16.26
N LEU A 7 44.61 18.75 16.13
CA LEU A 7 44.29 17.45 15.53
C LEU A 7 44.92 17.42 14.14
N PRO A 8 45.66 16.36 13.75
CA PRO A 8 46.19 16.25 12.40
C PRO A 8 45.05 16.37 11.39
N ASP A 9 45.20 17.25 10.41
CA ASP A 9 44.28 17.40 9.28
C ASP A 9 44.43 16.19 8.32
N ASP A 10 44.07 14.97 8.78
CA ASP A 10 44.24 13.70 8.05
C ASP A 10 43.41 13.60 6.74
N ASN A 11 42.69 14.66 6.39
CA ASN A 11 41.85 14.73 5.19
C ASN A 11 42.52 15.42 3.98
N LYS A 12 43.80 15.82 4.08
CA LYS A 12 44.46 16.56 2.98
C LYS A 12 45.07 15.69 1.88
N ASN A 13 45.15 14.37 2.02
CA ASN A 13 45.85 13.51 1.06
C ASN A 13 45.18 12.14 0.80
N MET A 14 43.90 12.14 0.43
CA MET A 14 43.14 10.93 0.14
C MET A 14 43.31 10.50 -1.33
N THR A 15 43.84 9.30 -1.60
CA THR A 15 43.96 8.76 -2.97
C THR A 15 42.72 7.96 -3.36
N LEU A 16 42.12 8.24 -4.52
CA LEU A 16 40.99 7.49 -5.06
C LEU A 16 41.49 6.18 -5.67
N ILE A 17 40.98 5.03 -5.20
CA ILE A 17 41.45 3.71 -5.60
C ILE A 17 40.41 2.88 -6.38
N GLY A 18 39.19 3.39 -6.55
CA GLY A 18 38.17 2.73 -7.37
C GLY A 18 36.84 3.46 -7.41
N GLU A 19 36.13 3.26 -8.51
CA GLU A 19 34.76 3.73 -8.74
C GLU A 19 33.89 2.55 -9.20
N SER A 20 32.75 2.34 -8.53
CA SER A 20 31.72 1.38 -8.96
C SER A 20 30.43 2.14 -9.25
N LEU A 21 29.88 1.93 -10.46
CA LEU A 21 28.62 2.47 -10.94
C LEU A 21 27.63 1.30 -11.12
N GLU A 22 27.15 0.77 -10.01
CA GLU A 22 26.16 -0.33 -10.04
C GLU A 22 24.77 0.17 -10.48
N ASN A 23 24.50 1.49 -10.39
CA ASN A 23 23.23 2.12 -10.78
C ASN A 23 23.42 3.57 -11.28
N PRO A 24 22.54 4.09 -12.17
CA PRO A 24 22.55 5.50 -12.55
C PRO A 24 22.24 6.40 -11.33
N GLY A 25 23.20 7.24 -10.94
CA GLY A 25 23.11 8.13 -9.77
C GLY A 25 23.85 7.64 -8.52
N GLU A 26 24.41 6.42 -8.54
CA GLU A 26 25.19 5.88 -7.44
C GLU A 26 26.69 5.99 -7.74
N THR A 27 27.44 6.79 -6.97
CA THR A 27 28.91 6.78 -7.04
C THR A 27 29.47 6.24 -5.74
N ARG A 28 29.98 5.00 -5.76
CA ARG A 28 30.74 4.46 -4.64
C ARG A 28 32.21 4.82 -4.82
N ARG A 29 32.74 5.67 -3.93
CA ARG A 29 34.16 6.08 -3.96
C ARG A 29 34.89 5.51 -2.76
N LEU A 30 35.80 4.58 -3.02
CA LEU A 30 36.76 4.06 -2.07
C LEU A 30 38.00 4.95 -2.13
N LYS A 31 38.38 5.52 -0.98
CA LYS A 31 39.62 6.28 -0.85
C LYS A 31 40.50 5.60 0.18
N VAL A 32 41.80 5.69 -0.02
CA VAL A 32 42.81 5.25 0.96
C VAL A 32 43.50 6.48 1.53
N THR A 33 43.65 6.50 2.85
CA THR A 33 44.47 7.47 3.58
C THR A 33 45.96 7.08 3.52
N GLU A 34 46.84 8.00 3.88
CA GLU A 34 48.31 7.78 3.84
C GLU A 34 48.79 6.72 4.86
N ASP A 35 48.04 6.50 5.94
CA ASP A 35 48.26 5.42 6.92
C ASP A 35 47.67 4.06 6.49
N GLY A 36 47.09 3.98 5.29
CA GLY A 36 46.56 2.75 4.70
C GLY A 36 45.14 2.38 5.13
N ALA A 37 44.44 3.27 5.84
CA ALA A 37 43.04 3.04 6.19
C ALA A 37 42.13 3.19 4.96
N LEU A 38 41.19 2.26 4.83
CA LEU A 38 40.13 2.37 3.84
C LEU A 38 39.04 3.29 4.37
N VAL A 39 38.81 4.40 3.67
CA VAL A 39 37.75 5.36 4.00
C VAL A 39 36.76 5.40 2.83
N VAL A 40 35.52 4.99 3.11
CA VAL A 40 34.43 5.06 2.13
C VAL A 40 33.81 6.46 2.23
N THR A 41 34.20 7.37 1.33
CA THR A 41 33.71 8.76 1.35
C THR A 41 32.38 8.93 0.62
N ALA A 42 31.98 7.97 -0.21
CA ALA A 42 30.67 7.96 -0.84
C ALA A 42 30.17 6.53 -0.96
N ILE A 43 29.08 6.23 -0.26
CA ILE A 43 28.10 5.21 -0.61
C ILE A 43 26.93 5.98 -1.23
N GLY A 44 26.49 5.56 -2.42
CA GLY A 44 25.39 6.12 -3.20
C GLY A 44 24.71 7.42 -2.77
N GLY A 45 24.94 8.49 -3.53
CA GLY A 45 24.10 9.70 -3.53
C GLY A 45 22.73 9.54 -4.20
N GLY A 46 22.29 8.32 -4.47
CA GLY A 46 20.89 8.05 -4.77
C GLY A 46 20.14 7.98 -3.45
N THR A 47 19.30 8.97 -3.15
CA THR A 47 18.39 8.77 -2.03
C THR A 47 17.53 7.56 -2.34
N ALA A 48 17.57 6.54 -1.50
CA ALA A 48 16.71 5.38 -1.65
C ALA A 48 15.25 5.84 -1.70
N SER A 49 14.55 5.47 -2.77
CA SER A 49 13.12 5.77 -2.94
C SER A 49 12.35 5.31 -1.72
N LYS A 50 11.67 6.24 -1.06
CA LYS A 50 10.74 5.93 0.02
C LYS A 50 9.37 5.64 -0.55
N TRP A 51 8.70 4.66 0.04
CA TRP A 51 7.31 4.35 -0.24
C TRP A 51 6.43 4.90 0.87
N TYR A 52 5.44 5.69 0.47
CA TYR A 52 4.42 6.26 1.32
C TYR A 52 3.05 5.66 1.00
N SER A 53 2.10 5.80 1.91
CA SER A 53 0.72 5.42 1.67
C SER A 53 -0.26 6.27 2.46
N GLY A 54 -1.49 6.33 1.97
CA GLY A 54 -2.61 6.97 2.67
C GLY A 54 -3.92 6.75 1.93
N THR A 55 -4.98 7.41 2.39
CA THR A 55 -6.34 7.21 1.89
C THR A 55 -6.78 8.25 0.86
N SER A 56 -5.93 9.23 0.58
CA SER A 56 -6.11 10.31 -0.39
C SER A 56 -4.88 10.41 -1.28
N ASP A 57 -4.95 11.26 -2.31
CA ASP A 57 -3.79 11.56 -3.14
C ASP A 57 -2.71 12.31 -2.32
N PRO A 58 -1.42 12.16 -2.68
CA PRO A 58 -0.33 12.72 -1.89
C PRO A 58 -0.27 14.25 -1.95
N ASP A 59 0.09 14.86 -0.83
CA ASP A 59 0.39 16.29 -0.76
C ASP A 59 1.73 16.60 -1.45
N ASP A 60 1.83 17.75 -2.09
CA ASP A 60 3.04 18.12 -2.83
C ASP A 60 4.26 18.41 -1.96
N SER A 61 4.07 18.71 -0.67
CA SER A 61 5.15 18.87 0.31
C SER A 61 5.70 17.53 0.82
N LEU A 62 5.02 16.41 0.53
CA LEU A 62 5.44 15.08 0.98
C LEU A 62 6.51 14.49 0.05
N GLY A 63 7.56 13.95 0.66
CA GLY A 63 8.59 13.18 -0.03
C GLY A 63 9.52 14.04 -0.89
N GLN A 64 10.37 13.36 -1.65
CA GLN A 64 11.34 13.94 -2.55
C GLN A 64 11.31 13.23 -3.90
N VAL A 65 11.94 13.83 -4.91
CA VAL A 65 11.99 13.27 -6.26
C VAL A 65 12.55 11.84 -6.23
N GLY A 66 11.84 10.91 -6.88
CA GLY A 66 12.14 9.48 -6.89
C GLY A 66 11.38 8.66 -5.83
N ASP A 67 10.59 9.28 -4.96
CA ASP A 67 9.72 8.58 -4.01
C ASP A 67 8.43 8.10 -4.66
N TYR A 68 7.80 7.10 -4.03
CA TYR A 68 6.54 6.50 -4.46
C TYR A 68 5.45 6.65 -3.40
N TYR A 69 4.20 6.74 -3.83
CA TYR A 69 3.04 6.83 -2.96
C TYR A 69 1.90 5.92 -3.44
N LEU A 70 1.24 5.24 -2.51
CA LEU A 70 0.02 4.45 -2.78
C LEU A 70 -1.20 5.09 -2.11
N ASN A 71 -2.17 5.52 -2.92
CA ASN A 71 -3.52 5.80 -2.43
C ASN A 71 -4.26 4.48 -2.24
N THR A 72 -4.44 4.06 -0.99
CA THR A 72 -5.08 2.78 -0.62
C THR A 72 -6.59 2.76 -0.89
N SER A 73 -7.24 3.92 -0.93
CA SER A 73 -8.67 4.07 -1.23
C SER A 73 -8.97 3.85 -2.70
N SER A 74 -8.20 4.45 -3.62
CA SER A 74 -8.38 4.27 -5.07
C SER A 74 -7.55 3.11 -5.62
N GLY A 75 -6.45 2.74 -4.97
CA GLY A 75 -5.44 1.84 -5.50
C GLY A 75 -4.41 2.53 -6.41
N ASP A 76 -4.43 3.85 -6.51
CA ASP A 76 -3.55 4.58 -7.41
C ASP A 76 -2.12 4.66 -6.87
N VAL A 77 -1.15 4.47 -7.76
CA VAL A 77 0.28 4.60 -7.48
C VAL A 77 0.77 5.90 -8.11
N PHE A 78 1.57 6.65 -7.35
CA PHE A 78 2.18 7.90 -7.77
C PHE A 78 3.70 7.84 -7.60
N GLU A 79 4.41 8.57 -8.44
CA GLU A 79 5.86 8.80 -8.37
C GLU A 79 6.13 10.30 -8.27
N LYS A 80 7.03 10.71 -7.38
CA LYS A 80 7.41 12.11 -7.23
C LYS A 80 8.44 12.49 -8.29
N GLY A 81 8.02 13.32 -9.25
CA GLY A 81 8.90 13.99 -10.19
C GLY A 81 9.27 15.40 -9.75
N SER A 82 10.06 16.10 -10.57
CA SER A 82 10.42 17.52 -10.34
C SER A 82 9.21 18.46 -10.38
N ALA A 83 8.13 18.07 -11.06
CA ALA A 83 6.89 18.83 -11.19
C ALA A 83 5.83 18.48 -10.13
N GLY A 84 6.13 17.57 -9.19
CA GLY A 84 5.17 17.07 -8.21
C GLY A 84 4.87 15.58 -8.35
N TRP A 85 3.78 15.13 -7.72
CA TRP A 85 3.34 13.73 -7.79
C TRP A 85 2.64 13.43 -9.12
N GLY A 86 3.21 12.52 -9.91
CA GLY A 86 2.59 12.00 -11.13
C GLY A 86 2.00 10.61 -10.90
N LYS A 87 0.76 10.38 -11.31
CA LYS A 87 0.14 9.06 -11.24
C LYS A 87 0.80 8.11 -12.26
N THR A 88 1.32 6.99 -11.78
CA THR A 88 2.01 5.97 -12.60
C THR A 88 1.16 4.75 -12.88
N GLY A 89 0.15 4.46 -12.05
CA GLY A 89 -0.72 3.32 -12.27
C GLY A 89 -1.82 3.13 -11.23
N ASN A 90 -2.46 1.96 -11.25
CA ASN A 90 -3.44 1.52 -10.26
C ASN A 90 -3.25 0.00 -10.01
N ILE A 91 -3.27 -0.41 -8.74
CA ILE A 91 -3.04 -1.81 -8.32
C ILE A 91 -4.34 -2.60 -8.09
N LYS A 92 -5.50 -1.95 -8.16
CA LYS A 92 -6.78 -2.64 -8.15
C LYS A 92 -7.03 -3.20 -9.54
N GLY A 93 -7.21 -4.52 -9.61
CA GLY A 93 -7.71 -5.16 -10.81
C GLY A 93 -9.15 -4.72 -11.13
N PRO A 94 -9.69 -5.14 -12.30
CA PRO A 94 -11.10 -4.93 -12.60
C PRO A 94 -11.99 -5.52 -11.50
N GLN A 95 -13.19 -4.96 -11.33
CA GLN A 95 -14.19 -5.55 -10.45
C GLN A 95 -14.44 -7.00 -10.86
N GLY A 96 -14.50 -7.90 -9.86
CA GLY A 96 -14.84 -9.31 -10.09
C GLY A 96 -16.26 -9.47 -10.67
N PRO A 97 -16.58 -10.64 -11.25
CA PRO A 97 -17.93 -10.91 -11.72
C PRO A 97 -18.95 -10.78 -10.59
N GLN A 98 -20.18 -10.41 -10.95
CA GLN A 98 -21.30 -10.46 -10.00
C GLN A 98 -21.45 -11.88 -9.45
N GLY A 99 -21.73 -12.00 -8.15
CA GLY A 99 -22.02 -13.28 -7.52
C GLY A 99 -23.27 -13.96 -8.10
N GLU A 100 -23.36 -15.27 -7.96
CA GLU A 100 -24.52 -16.04 -8.39
C GLU A 100 -25.80 -15.58 -7.66
N GLN A 101 -26.94 -15.65 -8.35
CA GLN A 101 -28.23 -15.43 -7.72
C GLN A 101 -28.46 -16.51 -6.64
N GLY A 102 -28.97 -16.11 -5.47
CA GLY A 102 -29.34 -17.05 -4.42
C GLY A 102 -30.40 -18.06 -4.88
N THR A 103 -30.43 -19.23 -4.24
CA THR A 103 -31.43 -20.26 -4.53
C THR A 103 -32.84 -19.76 -4.22
N GLN A 104 -33.82 -20.24 -4.97
CA GLN A 104 -35.24 -20.02 -4.64
C GLN A 104 -35.52 -20.60 -3.25
N GLY A 105 -36.27 -19.87 -2.42
CA GLY A 105 -36.71 -20.36 -1.12
C GLY A 105 -37.60 -21.62 -1.24
N PRO A 106 -37.73 -22.41 -0.17
CA PRO A 106 -38.61 -23.57 -0.17
C PRO A 106 -40.05 -23.15 -0.47
N GLN A 107 -40.81 -24.06 -1.09
CA GLN A 107 -42.25 -23.90 -1.22
C GLN A 107 -42.86 -23.76 0.19
N GLY A 108 -43.81 -22.83 0.36
CA GLY A 108 -44.55 -22.69 1.61
C GLY A 108 -45.33 -23.97 1.96
N GLU A 109 -45.54 -24.20 3.25
CA GLU A 109 -46.36 -25.31 3.72
C GLU A 109 -47.75 -25.26 3.08
N GLN A 110 -48.29 -26.43 2.73
CA GLN A 110 -49.67 -26.52 2.28
C GLN A 110 -50.58 -26.04 3.40
N GLY A 111 -51.46 -25.08 3.11
CA GLY A 111 -52.47 -24.63 4.06
C GLY A 111 -53.35 -25.80 4.52
N PRO A 112 -53.93 -25.73 5.72
CA PRO A 112 -54.80 -26.79 6.23
C PRO A 112 -55.93 -27.07 5.22
N PRO A 113 -56.37 -28.34 5.08
CA PRO A 113 -57.50 -28.70 4.25
C PRO A 113 -58.66 -27.76 4.54
N ARG A 114 -59.25 -27.18 3.48
CA ARG A 114 -60.40 -26.28 3.60
C ARG A 114 -61.62 -27.10 4.06
N GLY A 115 -61.73 -27.28 5.38
CA GLY A 115 -62.79 -28.03 6.04
C GLY A 115 -62.82 -29.49 5.61
N THR A 116 -62.44 -30.41 6.50
CA THR A 116 -63.06 -31.72 6.46
C THR A 116 -64.56 -31.49 6.67
N TRP A 117 -65.35 -31.61 5.61
CA TRP A 117 -66.76 -31.87 5.78
C TRP A 117 -66.85 -33.11 6.66
N PHE A 118 -67.52 -33.02 7.79
CA PHE A 118 -68.01 -34.23 8.43
C PHE A 118 -68.84 -35.01 7.38
N PRO A 119 -68.95 -36.35 7.46
CA PRO A 119 -69.83 -37.12 6.57
C PRO A 119 -71.30 -36.62 6.56
N ASP A 120 -71.68 -35.80 7.54
CA ASP A 120 -72.99 -35.14 7.67
C ASP A 120 -73.07 -33.72 7.07
N GLY A 121 -72.00 -33.21 6.44
CA GLY A 121 -72.01 -31.94 5.70
C GLY A 121 -71.87 -30.67 6.56
N ARG A 122 -71.55 -30.77 7.86
CA ARG A 122 -71.36 -29.57 8.70
C ARG A 122 -69.97 -28.96 8.54
N ARG A 123 -69.91 -27.62 8.43
CA ARG A 123 -68.66 -26.84 8.34
C ARG A 123 -68.13 -26.58 9.75
N LEU A 124 -66.82 -26.72 9.97
CA LEU A 124 -66.16 -26.22 11.18
C LEU A 124 -66.24 -24.69 11.16
N GLU A 125 -67.16 -24.12 11.92
CA GLU A 125 -67.04 -22.73 12.33
C GLU A 125 -65.86 -22.66 13.31
N CYS A 126 -64.83 -21.87 12.99
CA CYS A 126 -63.92 -21.39 14.03
C CYS A 126 -64.80 -20.69 15.07
N PRO A 127 -64.73 -21.03 16.37
CA PRO A 127 -65.53 -20.33 17.35
C PRO A 127 -64.99 -18.90 17.46
N LEU A 128 -65.58 -17.99 16.70
CA LEU A 128 -65.52 -16.57 17.03
C LEU A 128 -66.10 -16.45 18.43
N SER A 129 -65.22 -16.14 19.37
CA SER A 129 -65.52 -15.61 20.70
C SER A 129 -66.79 -14.76 20.63
N LYS A 130 -67.84 -15.23 21.31
CA LYS A 130 -68.99 -14.41 21.67
C LYS A 130 -68.84 -14.07 23.15
N GLY A 131 -68.84 -12.77 23.45
CA GLY A 131 -68.99 -12.21 24.80
C GLY A 131 -67.67 -11.99 25.51
#